data_AF-A0AAV1QHK6-F1
#
_entry.id   AF-A0AAV1QHK6-F1
#
_cell.length_a   1.000
_cell.length_b   1.000
_cell.length_c   1.000
_cell.angle_alpha   90.00
_cell.angle_beta   90.00
_cell.angle_gamma   90.00
#
_symmetry.space_group_name_H-M   'P 1'
#
loop_
_entity.id
_entity.type
_entity.pdbx_description
1 polymer ?
#
loop_
_entity_poly.entity_id
_entity_poly.type
_entity_poly.pdbx_seq_one_letter_code
_entity_poly.pdbx_strand_id
1 'polypeptide(L)'
;MSLAVDESTDNSDVAHLCLYVQFFDGECFREDLLELIPMGGHTTGEILFTKIASFFEENNLDLARVNMLVTDSVPSMAGRDQGLAGRMAAAAPQVRSLHCLIHQSLLCAKLSGELKETMDSVIEIINFIRCTSSLQHCLFRKLLTVMSAEYKDLLIHNDIRWLSKGNALKCFCELREEILVFLRSSKLKKVSVSDGK
;
A
#
# COMPACT_ATOMS: atom_id res chain seq x y z
N MET A 1 -15.89 -17.63 -11.28
CA MET A 1 -15.46 -16.31 -10.75
C MET A 1 -14.16 -16.44 -10.00
N SER A 2 -13.44 -15.35 -9.78
CA SER A 2 -12.31 -15.27 -8.85
C SER A 2 -12.70 -14.45 -7.63
N LEU A 3 -12.14 -14.80 -6.48
CA LEU A 3 -12.35 -14.13 -5.21
C LEU A 3 -10.99 -13.61 -4.71
N ALA A 4 -10.86 -12.31 -4.53
CA ALA A 4 -9.73 -11.70 -3.84
C ALA A 4 -10.14 -11.36 -2.41
N VAL A 5 -9.29 -11.74 -1.46
CA VAL A 5 -9.55 -11.64 -0.03
C VAL A 5 -8.39 -10.92 0.62
N ASP A 6 -8.70 -9.88 1.39
CA ASP A 6 -7.72 -9.06 2.09
C ASP A 6 -8.24 -8.68 3.48
N GLU A 7 -7.36 -8.50 4.44
CA GLU A 7 -7.72 -8.00 5.78
C GLU A 7 -7.33 -6.53 5.89
N SER A 8 -8.29 -5.66 6.21
CA SER A 8 -8.05 -4.22 6.38
C SER A 8 -8.67 -3.72 7.67
N THR A 9 -8.00 -2.81 8.36
CA THR A 9 -8.53 -2.13 9.55
C THR A 9 -9.16 -0.79 9.16
N ASP A 10 -10.35 -0.51 9.66
CA ASP A 10 -11.01 0.79 9.46
C ASP A 10 -10.47 1.86 10.43
N ASN A 11 -11.00 3.08 10.35
CA ASN A 11 -10.59 4.20 11.20
C ASN A 11 -11.05 4.09 12.67
N SER A 12 -11.86 3.08 12.99
CA SER A 12 -12.37 2.78 14.34
C SER A 12 -11.67 1.57 14.94
N ASP A 13 -10.54 1.17 14.35
CA ASP A 13 -9.72 0.01 14.73
C ASP A 13 -10.43 -1.34 14.62
N VAL A 14 -11.47 -1.44 13.78
CA VAL A 14 -12.14 -2.72 13.48
C VAL A 14 -11.48 -3.35 12.26
N ALA A 15 -10.98 -4.58 12.42
CA ALA A 15 -10.50 -5.38 11.30
C ALA A 15 -11.68 -5.90 10.48
N HIS A 16 -11.58 -5.83 9.17
CA HIS A 16 -12.58 -6.28 8.21
C HIS A 16 -11.93 -7.25 7.22
N LEU A 17 -12.64 -8.32 6.92
CA LEU A 17 -12.33 -9.19 5.80
C LEU A 17 -13.01 -8.64 4.55
N CYS A 18 -12.21 -8.09 3.64
CA CYS A 18 -12.65 -7.54 2.38
C CYS A 18 -12.79 -8.65 1.35
N LEU A 19 -13.99 -8.84 0.80
CA LEU A 19 -14.26 -9.81 -0.26
C LEU A 19 -14.48 -9.07 -1.58
N TYR A 20 -13.55 -9.22 -2.52
CA TYR A 20 -13.68 -8.71 -3.88
C TYR A 20 -13.91 -9.86 -4.84
N VAL A 21 -14.86 -9.70 -5.76
CA VAL A 21 -15.12 -10.68 -6.81
C VAL A 21 -14.73 -10.12 -8.16
N GLN A 22 -14.18 -10.97 -9.01
CA GLN A 22 -14.08 -10.72 -10.43
C GLN A 22 -14.77 -11.83 -11.21
N PHE A 23 -15.64 -11.45 -12.15
CA PHE A 23 -16.43 -12.39 -12.94
C PHE A 23 -16.69 -11.84 -14.33
N PHE A 24 -17.01 -12.76 -15.26
CA PHE A 24 -17.43 -12.40 -16.61
C PHE A 24 -18.96 -12.40 -16.65
N ASP A 25 -19.56 -11.28 -17.07
CA ASP A 25 -21.02 -11.11 -17.10
C ASP A 25 -21.67 -11.57 -18.43
N GLY A 26 -20.85 -11.92 -19.42
CA GLY A 26 -21.29 -12.23 -20.78
C GLY A 26 -20.71 -11.28 -21.84
N GLU A 27 -20.29 -10.08 -21.44
CA GLU A 27 -19.73 -9.05 -22.31
C GLU A 27 -18.31 -8.68 -21.91
N CYS A 28 -18.07 -8.44 -20.62
CA CYS A 28 -16.76 -8.05 -20.11
C CYS A 28 -16.50 -8.61 -18.70
N PHE A 29 -15.25 -8.47 -18.25
CA PHE A 29 -14.92 -8.74 -16.86
C PHE A 29 -15.36 -7.58 -15.98
N ARG A 30 -16.07 -7.90 -14.89
CA ARG A 30 -16.45 -6.98 -13.83
C ARG A 30 -15.69 -7.30 -12.56
N GLU A 31 -15.46 -6.26 -11.77
CA GLU A 31 -14.86 -6.32 -10.45
C GLU A 31 -15.78 -5.57 -9.49
N ASP A 32 -16.20 -6.22 -8.41
CA ASP A 32 -17.07 -5.62 -7.40
C ASP A 32 -16.62 -6.02 -5.99
N LEU A 33 -16.85 -5.14 -5.02
CA LEU A 33 -16.75 -5.46 -3.60
C LEU A 33 -18.03 -6.18 -3.18
N LEU A 34 -17.90 -7.45 -2.79
CA LEU A 34 -19.04 -8.26 -2.33
C LEU A 34 -19.46 -7.88 -0.91
N GLU A 35 -18.50 -7.81 0.02
CA GLU A 35 -18.80 -7.59 1.44
C GLU A 35 -17.57 -7.11 2.21
N LEU A 36 -17.81 -6.36 3.29
CA LEU A 36 -16.83 -6.05 4.34
C LEU A 36 -17.26 -6.74 5.63
N ILE A 37 -16.67 -7.91 5.90
CA ILE A 37 -17.08 -8.71 7.06
C ILE A 37 -16.27 -8.28 8.28
N PRO A 38 -16.89 -7.72 9.34
CA PRO A 38 -16.17 -7.34 10.54
C PRO A 38 -15.62 -8.56 11.28
N MET A 39 -14.37 -8.43 11.74
CA MET A 39 -13.59 -9.48 12.40
C MET A 39 -13.46 -9.18 13.90
N GLY A 40 -13.85 -10.14 14.73
CA GLY A 40 -13.87 -10.00 16.20
C GLY A 40 -12.63 -10.58 16.89
N GLY A 41 -11.43 -10.25 16.42
CA GLY A 41 -10.16 -10.71 17.02
C GLY A 41 -9.32 -11.58 16.08
N HIS A 42 -8.90 -12.77 16.54
CA HIS A 42 -7.96 -13.63 15.80
C HIS A 42 -8.45 -13.99 14.39
N THR A 43 -7.59 -13.83 13.38
CA THR A 43 -7.88 -14.15 11.98
C THR A 43 -7.20 -15.44 11.54
N THR A 44 -7.66 -16.58 12.08
CA THR A 44 -7.18 -17.90 11.63
C THR A 44 -7.82 -18.28 10.29
N GLY A 45 -7.17 -19.16 9.52
CA GLY A 45 -7.72 -19.64 8.25
C GLY A 45 -9.08 -20.31 8.39
N GLU A 46 -9.38 -20.90 9.55
CA GLU A 46 -10.70 -21.44 9.89
C GLU A 46 -11.75 -20.36 10.01
N ILE A 47 -11.48 -19.30 10.79
CA ILE A 47 -12.43 -18.20 10.99
C ILE A 47 -12.69 -17.51 9.66
N LEU A 48 -11.65 -17.26 8.86
CA LEU A 48 -11.76 -16.68 7.52
C LEU A 48 -12.65 -17.53 6.60
N PHE A 49 -12.38 -18.86 6.54
CA PHE A 49 -13.17 -19.77 5.72
C PHE A 49 -14.64 -19.80 6.17
N THR A 50 -14.90 -19.93 7.46
CA THR A 50 -16.26 -19.97 8.00
C THR A 50 -17.03 -18.70 7.66
N LYS A 51 -16.41 -17.51 7.81
CA LYS A 51 -17.04 -16.24 7.43
C LYS A 51 -17.39 -16.17 5.95
N ILE A 52 -16.48 -16.61 5.08
CA ILE A 52 -16.72 -16.65 3.63
C ILE A 52 -17.82 -17.66 3.30
N ALA A 53 -17.77 -18.86 3.88
CA ALA A 53 -18.78 -19.89 3.63
C ALA A 53 -20.18 -19.47 4.08
N SER A 54 -20.31 -18.87 5.27
CA SER A 54 -21.58 -18.32 5.76
C SER A 54 -22.09 -17.21 4.84
N PHE A 55 -21.24 -16.28 4.40
CA PHE A 55 -21.64 -15.23 3.45
C PHE A 55 -22.18 -15.84 2.15
N PHE A 56 -21.51 -16.85 1.60
CA PHE A 56 -21.95 -17.52 0.38
C PHE A 56 -23.30 -18.24 0.58
N GLU A 57 -23.46 -18.97 1.68
CA GLU A 57 -24.70 -19.67 2.02
C GLU A 57 -25.87 -18.69 2.19
N GLU A 58 -25.69 -17.62 2.98
CA GLU A 58 -26.70 -16.59 3.24
C GLU A 58 -27.16 -15.88 1.96
N ASN A 59 -26.26 -15.74 0.98
CA ASN A 59 -26.55 -15.10 -0.30
C ASN A 59 -26.92 -16.10 -1.42
N ASN A 60 -27.11 -17.38 -1.11
CA ASN A 60 -27.40 -18.44 -2.09
C ASN A 60 -26.35 -18.52 -3.22
N LEU A 61 -25.09 -18.25 -2.89
CA LEU A 61 -23.95 -18.35 -3.79
C LEU A 61 -23.27 -19.70 -3.62
N ASP A 62 -22.90 -20.30 -4.74
CA ASP A 62 -22.18 -21.57 -4.75
C ASP A 62 -20.67 -21.34 -4.70
N LEU A 63 -20.03 -21.76 -3.61
CA LEU A 63 -18.58 -21.74 -3.44
C LEU A 63 -17.86 -22.52 -4.55
N ALA A 64 -18.49 -23.56 -5.12
CA ALA A 64 -17.91 -24.32 -6.21
C ALA A 64 -17.81 -23.50 -7.52
N ARG A 65 -18.42 -22.32 -7.60
CA ARG A 65 -18.23 -21.41 -8.76
C ARG A 65 -16.99 -20.53 -8.64
N VAL A 66 -16.34 -20.53 -7.48
CA VAL A 66 -15.02 -19.91 -7.30
C VAL A 66 -13.98 -20.80 -7.97
N ASN A 67 -13.27 -20.26 -8.96
CA ASN A 67 -12.20 -20.96 -9.66
C ASN A 67 -10.81 -20.51 -9.18
N MET A 68 -10.74 -19.33 -8.58
CA MET A 68 -9.48 -18.74 -8.16
C MET A 68 -9.69 -17.95 -6.87
N LEU A 69 -8.74 -18.10 -5.94
CA LEU A 69 -8.64 -17.34 -4.71
C LEU A 69 -7.34 -16.52 -4.75
N VAL A 70 -7.40 -15.23 -4.42
CA VAL A 70 -6.23 -14.35 -4.32
C VAL A 70 -6.11 -13.83 -2.90
N THR A 71 -4.96 -13.99 -2.25
CA THR A 71 -4.74 -13.57 -0.85
C THR A 71 -3.41 -12.85 -0.64
N ASP A 72 -3.27 -12.12 0.47
CA ASP A 72 -2.09 -11.33 0.87
C ASP A 72 -0.84 -12.15 1.26
N SER A 73 -0.88 -13.47 1.12
CA SER A 73 0.22 -14.40 1.46
C SER A 73 0.50 -14.60 2.94
N VAL A 74 -0.31 -14.06 3.85
CA VAL A 74 -0.15 -14.30 5.29
C VAL A 74 -0.45 -15.78 5.60
N PRO A 75 0.24 -16.42 6.57
CA PRO A 75 0.06 -17.85 6.85
C PRO A 75 -1.39 -18.29 7.12
N SER A 76 -2.20 -17.44 7.76
CA SER A 76 -3.63 -17.69 7.97
C SER A 76 -4.43 -17.75 6.67
N MET A 77 -4.01 -17.05 5.62
CA MET A 77 -4.68 -17.05 4.33
C MET A 77 -4.07 -18.08 3.36
N ALA A 78 -2.75 -18.08 3.20
CA ALA A 78 -2.07 -18.89 2.19
C ALA A 78 -1.65 -20.30 2.67
N GLY A 79 -1.82 -20.61 3.96
CA GLY A 79 -1.48 -21.92 4.52
C GLY A 79 -2.16 -23.09 3.79
N ARG A 80 -1.37 -24.11 3.44
CA ARG A 80 -1.83 -25.28 2.66
C ARG A 80 -2.86 -26.15 3.37
N ASP A 81 -2.69 -26.33 4.67
CA ASP A 81 -3.55 -27.24 5.45
C ASP A 81 -4.49 -26.46 6.38
N GLN A 82 -3.95 -25.47 7.09
CA GLN A 82 -4.69 -24.69 8.10
C GLN A 82 -5.11 -23.29 7.63
N GLY A 83 -4.61 -22.85 6.49
CA GLY A 83 -4.95 -21.53 5.94
C GLY A 83 -6.26 -21.54 5.14
N LEU A 84 -6.77 -20.35 4.84
CA LEU A 84 -7.95 -20.17 4.00
C LEU A 84 -7.82 -20.90 2.66
N ALA A 85 -6.67 -20.78 1.99
CA ALA A 85 -6.39 -21.42 0.71
C ALA A 85 -6.56 -22.94 0.76
N GLY A 86 -6.01 -23.59 1.81
CA GLY A 86 -6.17 -25.02 2.03
C GLY A 86 -7.62 -25.44 2.23
N ARG A 87 -8.34 -24.70 3.06
CA ARG A 87 -9.75 -24.96 3.40
C ARG A 87 -10.68 -24.73 2.21
N MET A 88 -10.44 -23.67 1.43
CA MET A 88 -11.13 -23.41 0.17
C MET A 88 -10.89 -24.53 -0.85
N ALA A 89 -9.66 -25.03 -0.97
CA ALA A 89 -9.36 -26.16 -1.86
C ALA A 89 -10.01 -27.47 -1.39
N ALA A 90 -10.18 -27.68 -0.07
CA ALA A 90 -10.90 -28.84 0.44
C ALA A 90 -12.41 -28.77 0.15
N ALA A 91 -13.02 -27.59 0.24
CA ALA A 91 -14.44 -27.37 -0.05
C ALA A 91 -14.75 -27.31 -1.55
N ALA A 92 -13.83 -26.75 -2.35
CA ALA A 92 -13.95 -26.58 -3.80
C ALA A 92 -12.61 -26.97 -4.47
N PRO A 93 -12.40 -28.26 -4.80
CA PRO A 93 -11.12 -28.79 -5.30
C PRO A 93 -10.56 -28.15 -6.59
N GLN A 94 -11.41 -27.50 -7.36
CA GLN A 94 -11.08 -26.75 -8.57
C GLN A 94 -10.47 -25.37 -8.28
N VAL A 95 -10.66 -24.82 -7.08
CA VAL A 95 -10.12 -23.51 -6.69
C VAL A 95 -8.60 -23.56 -6.76
N ARG A 96 -8.02 -22.58 -7.47
CA ARG A 96 -6.59 -22.32 -7.47
C ARG A 96 -6.28 -21.09 -6.64
N SER A 97 -5.32 -21.19 -5.74
CA SER A 97 -4.90 -20.06 -4.92
C SER A 97 -3.69 -19.37 -5.54
N LEU A 98 -3.74 -18.05 -5.63
CA LEU A 98 -2.63 -17.19 -6.02
C LEU A 98 -2.30 -16.22 -4.88
N HIS A 99 -1.02 -15.91 -4.77
CA HIS A 99 -0.57 -14.81 -3.95
C HIS A 99 -0.88 -13.48 -4.64
N CYS A 100 -1.25 -12.47 -3.86
CA CYS A 100 -1.48 -11.12 -4.37
C CYS A 100 -0.19 -10.57 -5.01
N LEU A 101 -0.26 -10.30 -6.32
CA LEU A 101 0.87 -9.79 -7.09
C LEU A 101 1.39 -8.45 -6.56
N ILE A 102 0.52 -7.63 -5.99
CA ILE A 102 0.90 -6.33 -5.41
C ILE A 102 1.77 -6.55 -4.17
N HIS A 103 1.38 -7.45 -3.28
CA HIS A 103 2.17 -7.82 -2.10
C HIS A 103 3.52 -8.43 -2.49
N GLN A 104 3.56 -9.31 -3.50
CA GLN A 104 4.81 -9.86 -4.01
C GLN A 104 5.71 -8.79 -4.64
N SER A 105 5.14 -7.88 -5.43
CA SER A 105 5.87 -6.77 -6.06
C SER A 105 6.48 -5.85 -5.00
N LEU A 106 5.75 -5.57 -3.91
CA LEU A 106 6.26 -4.81 -2.77
C LEU A 106 7.42 -5.52 -2.08
N LEU A 107 7.33 -6.86 -1.93
CA LEU A 107 8.41 -7.66 -1.35
C LEU A 107 9.69 -7.61 -2.22
N CYS A 108 9.53 -7.67 -3.54
CA CYS A 108 10.62 -7.54 -4.50
C CYS A 108 11.18 -6.10 -4.57
N ALA A 109 10.37 -5.08 -4.30
CA ALA A 109 10.78 -3.68 -4.28
C ALA A 109 11.54 -3.26 -3.02
N LYS A 110 11.85 -4.20 -2.11
CA LYS A 110 12.69 -3.92 -0.94
C LYS A 110 14.12 -3.60 -1.38
N LEU A 111 14.53 -2.36 -1.14
CA LEU A 111 15.89 -1.90 -1.40
C LEU A 111 16.86 -2.46 -0.35
N SER A 112 18.08 -2.76 -0.78
CA SER A 112 19.18 -3.22 0.08
C SER A 112 20.50 -2.54 -0.33
N GLY A 113 21.49 -2.57 0.57
CA GLY A 113 22.81 -1.97 0.34
C GLY A 113 22.73 -0.48 -0.03
N GLU A 114 23.55 -0.08 -1.00
CA GLU A 114 23.70 1.32 -1.46
C GLU A 114 22.38 1.94 -1.94
N LEU A 115 21.48 1.15 -2.55
CA LEU A 115 20.19 1.66 -3.01
C LEU A 115 19.28 2.02 -1.83
N LYS A 116 19.34 1.25 -0.74
CA LYS A 116 18.60 1.57 0.48
C LYS A 116 19.14 2.84 1.12
N GLU A 117 20.45 2.96 1.27
CA GLU A 117 21.09 4.15 1.86
C GLU A 117 20.78 5.43 1.08
N THR A 118 20.82 5.33 -0.25
CA THR A 118 20.46 6.43 -1.14
C THR A 118 18.99 6.82 -0.95
N MET A 119 18.09 5.84 -0.92
CA MET A 119 16.66 6.11 -0.73
C MET A 119 16.34 6.68 0.65
N ASP A 120 16.98 6.19 1.70
CA ASP A 120 16.84 6.70 3.07
C ASP A 120 17.26 8.18 3.12
N SER A 121 18.38 8.54 2.48
CA SER A 121 18.83 9.93 2.37
C SER A 121 17.82 10.81 1.63
N VAL A 122 17.22 10.33 0.55
CA VAL A 122 16.16 11.03 -0.19
C VAL A 122 14.94 11.27 0.71
N ILE A 123 14.50 10.23 1.43
CA ILE A 123 13.35 10.31 2.35
C ILE A 123 13.63 11.31 3.49
N GLU A 124 14.83 11.30 4.06
CA GLU A 124 15.23 12.24 5.10
C GLU A 124 15.16 13.70 4.61
N ILE A 125 15.64 13.99 3.39
CA ILE A 125 15.55 15.33 2.82
C ILE A 125 14.10 15.74 2.57
N ILE A 126 13.27 14.84 2.03
CA ILE A 126 11.85 15.10 1.81
C ILE A 126 11.16 15.41 3.14
N ASN A 127 11.42 14.60 4.17
CA ASN A 127 10.85 14.78 5.50
C ASN A 127 11.33 16.08 6.16
N PHE A 128 12.60 16.44 5.98
CA PHE A 128 13.13 17.72 6.45
C PHE A 128 12.34 18.90 5.85
N ILE A 129 12.13 18.89 4.52
CA ILE A 129 11.44 19.98 3.81
C ILE A 129 9.94 20.01 4.11
N ARG A 130 9.27 18.84 4.13
CA ARG A 130 7.81 18.75 4.23
C ARG A 130 7.27 18.59 5.64
N CYS A 131 7.96 17.86 6.49
CA CYS A 131 7.41 17.38 7.78
C CYS A 131 7.98 18.11 8.99
N THR A 132 9.21 18.64 8.91
CA THR A 132 9.86 19.28 10.06
C THR A 132 9.32 20.67 10.39
N SER A 133 8.87 21.45 9.39
CA SER A 133 8.36 22.80 9.64
C SER A 133 7.39 23.24 8.55
N SER A 134 6.19 23.67 8.96
CA SER A 134 5.18 24.26 8.06
C SER A 134 5.72 25.49 7.32
N LEU A 135 6.57 26.28 7.97
CA LEU A 135 7.21 27.44 7.35
C LEU A 135 8.21 26.99 6.26
N GLN A 136 9.05 25.99 6.53
CA GLN A 136 9.98 25.47 5.52
C GLN A 136 9.24 24.93 4.30
N HIS A 137 8.18 24.15 4.53
CA HIS A 137 7.35 23.62 3.45
C HIS A 137 6.73 24.74 2.60
N CYS A 138 6.16 25.76 3.25
CA CYS A 138 5.60 26.93 2.56
C CYS A 138 6.65 27.70 1.75
N LEU A 139 7.85 27.91 2.31
CA LEU A 139 8.96 28.56 1.62
C LEU A 139 9.43 27.75 0.41
N PHE A 140 9.50 26.43 0.54
CA PHE A 140 9.88 25.55 -0.57
C PHE A 140 8.85 25.62 -1.71
N ARG A 141 7.54 25.54 -1.41
CA ARG A 141 6.48 25.66 -2.42
C ARG A 141 6.51 27.01 -3.15
N LYS A 142 6.84 28.10 -2.44
CA LYS A 142 7.06 29.42 -3.07
C LYS A 142 8.26 29.38 -4.02
N LEU A 143 9.37 28.77 -3.61
CA LEU A 143 10.55 28.60 -4.47
C LEU A 143 10.20 27.82 -5.74
N LEU A 144 9.47 26.71 -5.63
CA LEU A 144 9.02 25.91 -6.78
C LEU A 144 8.22 26.76 -7.79
N THR A 145 7.39 27.68 -7.29
CA THR A 145 6.60 28.59 -8.13
C THR A 145 7.50 29.59 -8.85
N VAL A 146 8.47 30.17 -8.14
CA VAL A 146 9.44 31.13 -8.71
C VAL A 146 10.31 30.47 -9.78
N MET A 147 10.75 29.23 -9.54
CA MET A 147 11.59 28.47 -10.48
C MET A 147 10.77 27.83 -11.61
N SER A 148 9.45 28.03 -11.65
CA SER A 148 8.54 27.45 -12.64
C SER A 148 8.65 25.92 -12.74
N ALA A 149 8.86 25.26 -11.60
CA ALA A 149 9.00 23.82 -11.53
C ALA A 149 7.72 23.09 -12.00
N GLU A 150 7.90 21.92 -12.61
CA GLU A 150 6.81 21.05 -13.07
C GLU A 150 5.96 20.59 -11.88
N TYR A 151 6.59 20.02 -10.86
CA TYR A 151 5.93 19.68 -9.60
C TYR A 151 5.73 20.91 -8.71
N LYS A 152 4.57 20.98 -8.04
CA LYS A 152 4.19 22.07 -7.12
C LYS A 152 4.48 21.76 -5.64
N ASP A 153 4.92 20.55 -5.36
CA ASP A 153 5.32 20.08 -4.03
C ASP A 153 6.14 18.79 -4.17
N LEU A 154 6.88 18.42 -3.12
CA LEU A 154 7.48 17.09 -3.01
C LEU A 154 6.43 16.05 -2.64
N LEU A 155 6.63 14.77 -2.94
CA LEU A 155 5.75 13.68 -2.49
C LEU A 155 6.32 13.01 -1.25
N ILE A 156 5.51 12.85 -0.19
CA ILE A 156 5.88 12.08 1.01
C ILE A 156 5.74 10.60 0.68
N HIS A 157 6.74 9.84 1.09
CA HIS A 157 6.67 8.39 1.07
C HIS A 157 5.82 7.85 2.23
N ASN A 158 4.92 6.91 1.96
CA ASN A 158 4.19 6.13 2.96
C ASN A 158 4.29 4.63 2.59
N ASP A 159 4.81 3.81 3.50
CA ASP A 159 5.02 2.36 3.29
C ASP A 159 3.73 1.59 2.98
N ILE A 160 2.55 2.14 3.30
CA ILE A 160 1.23 1.53 3.01
C ILE A 160 0.89 1.61 1.51
N ARG A 161 1.41 2.60 0.79
CA ARG A 161 1.11 2.80 -0.65
C ARG A 161 2.25 2.24 -1.50
N TRP A 162 2.00 1.11 -2.14
CA TRP A 162 2.91 0.30 -2.96
C TRP A 162 3.78 1.05 -4.00
N LEU A 163 3.35 2.20 -4.53
CA LEU A 163 4.14 3.02 -5.49
C LEU A 163 4.75 4.29 -4.89
N SER A 164 4.58 4.54 -3.59
CA SER A 164 4.94 5.84 -3.01
C SER A 164 6.46 6.10 -3.01
N LYS A 165 7.30 5.06 -2.83
CA LYS A 165 8.77 5.19 -2.89
C LYS A 165 9.23 5.65 -4.27
N GLY A 166 8.80 4.95 -5.33
CA GLY A 166 9.18 5.28 -6.71
C GLY A 166 8.69 6.67 -7.12
N ASN A 167 7.45 7.02 -6.79
CA ASN A 167 6.89 8.33 -7.09
C ASN A 167 7.61 9.46 -6.32
N ALA A 168 7.94 9.24 -5.04
CA ALA A 168 8.72 10.19 -4.26
C ALA A 168 10.12 10.39 -4.83
N LEU A 169 10.80 9.31 -5.23
CA LEU A 169 12.12 9.39 -5.86
C LEU A 169 12.07 10.11 -7.20
N LYS A 170 11.10 9.78 -8.06
CA LYS A 170 10.91 10.46 -9.35
C LYS A 170 10.71 11.96 -9.16
N CYS A 171 9.79 12.35 -8.27
CA CYS A 171 9.53 13.75 -7.95
C CYS A 171 10.78 14.45 -7.37
N PHE A 172 11.53 13.78 -6.49
CA PHE A 172 12.78 14.30 -5.96
C PHE A 172 13.83 14.54 -7.05
N CYS A 173 13.99 13.60 -7.99
CA CYS A 173 14.93 13.72 -9.09
C CYS A 173 14.57 14.88 -10.03
N GLU A 174 13.28 15.06 -10.33
CA GLU A 174 12.80 16.16 -11.18
C GLU A 174 12.93 17.52 -10.47
N LEU A 175 12.83 17.57 -9.13
CA LEU A 175 13.01 18.79 -8.32
C LEU A 175 14.43 18.97 -7.78
N ARG A 176 15.42 18.23 -8.29
CA ARG A 176 16.77 18.16 -7.71
C ARG A 176 17.42 19.53 -7.59
N GLU A 177 17.29 20.38 -8.60
CA GLU A 177 17.93 21.70 -8.61
C GLU A 177 17.28 22.65 -7.60
N GLU A 178 15.94 22.68 -7.52
CA GLU A 178 15.17 23.46 -6.55
C GLU A 178 15.50 23.04 -5.11
N ILE A 179 15.61 21.72 -4.87
CA ILE A 179 16.01 21.16 -3.57
C ILE A 179 17.41 21.63 -3.21
N LEU A 180 18.38 21.56 -4.13
CA LEU A 180 19.76 22.02 -3.88
C LEU A 180 19.81 23.51 -3.55
N VAL A 181 19.07 24.34 -4.29
CA VAL A 181 18.95 25.79 -4.01
C VAL A 181 18.35 26.03 -2.62
N PHE A 182 17.27 25.34 -2.29
CA PHE A 182 16.59 25.48 -1.00
C PHE A 182 17.50 25.09 0.17
N LEU A 183 18.18 23.94 0.08
CA LEU A 183 19.07 23.45 1.13
C LEU A 183 20.29 24.35 1.33
N ARG A 184 20.87 24.91 0.26
CA ARG A 184 21.95 25.90 0.35
C ARG A 184 21.50 27.16 1.07
N SER A 185 20.34 27.69 0.72
CA SER A 185 19.77 28.88 1.39
C SER A 185 19.47 28.63 2.88
N SER A 186 19.11 27.40 3.23
CA SER A 186 18.81 27.00 4.61
C SER A 186 20.08 26.81 5.45
N LYS A 187 21.18 26.30 4.87
CA LYS A 187 22.49 26.23 5.54
C LYS A 187 23.11 27.61 5.77
N LEU A 188 22.98 28.52 4.81
CA LEU A 188 23.44 29.91 4.94
C LEU A 188 22.76 30.64 6.10
N LYS A 189 21.46 30.39 6.33
CA LYS A 189 20.73 30.95 7.48
C LYS A 189 21.18 30.41 8.85
N LYS A 190 21.76 29.20 8.94
CA LYS A 190 22.31 28.67 10.19
C LYS A 190 23.66 29.30 10.54
N VAL A 191 24.49 29.60 9.55
CA VAL A 191 25.81 30.22 9.74
C VAL A 191 25.69 31.71 10.10
N SER A 192 24.68 32.41 9.57
CA SER A 192 24.48 33.84 9.83
C SER A 192 23.87 34.17 11.22
N VAL A 193 23.55 33.18 12.05
CA VAL A 193 23.01 33.39 13.41
C VAL A 193 24.06 33.12 14.50
N SER A 194 25.24 32.62 14.14
CA SER A 194 26.35 32.36 15.09
C SER A 194 27.30 33.54 15.31
N ASP A 195 27.28 34.57 14.46
CA ASP A 195 28.23 35.72 14.53
C ASP A 195 27.58 37.00 15.06
N GLY A 196 26.77 36.87 16.12
CA GLY A 196 26.10 38.00 16.76
C GLY A 196 26.00 37.82 18.27
N LYS A 197 27.15 37.75 18.94
CA LYS A 197 27.31 38.05 20.37
C LYS A 197 28.31 39.17 20.52
#